data_AF-A0A2G8REX1-F1
#
_entry.id   AF-A0A2G8REX1-F1
#
_cell.length_a   1.000
_cell.length_b   1.000
_cell.length_c   1.000
_cell.angle_alpha   90.00
_cell.angle_beta   90.00
_cell.angle_gamma   90.00
#
_symmetry.space_group_name_H-M   'P 1'
#
loop_
_entity.id
_entity.type
_entity.pdbx_description
1 polymer ?
#
loop_
_entity_poly.entity_id
_entity_poly.type
_entity_poly.pdbx_seq_one_letter_code
_entity_poly.pdbx_strand_id
1 'polypeptide(L)'
;MIRTTLTALLLAAPAAVIADTDVSPEVHDKITAMLAEMQCEVDAENIEVEDAGYELDDVFCADGQYDIDLDADLQVTSKRKE
;
A
#
# COMPACT_ATOMS: atom_id res chain seq x y z
N MET A 1 36.87 -42.86 18.21
CA MET A 1 35.50 -43.34 17.99
C MET A 1 34.56 -42.15 18.11
N ILE A 2 33.80 -41.86 17.05
CA ILE A 2 32.49 -41.16 17.06
C ILE A 2 32.53 -39.66 17.43
N ARG A 3 31.86 -38.70 16.77
CA ARG A 3 31.12 -38.51 15.50
C ARG A 3 30.87 -36.98 15.43
N THR A 4 30.85 -36.42 14.22
CA THR A 4 29.91 -35.39 13.70
C THR A 4 29.05 -34.62 14.73
N THR A 5 28.83 -33.29 14.66
CA THR A 5 28.44 -32.50 13.48
C THR A 5 28.42 -31.01 13.87
N LEU A 6 28.75 -30.15 12.91
CA LEU A 6 28.47 -28.72 12.88
C LEU A 6 26.94 -28.50 13.04
N THR A 7 26.50 -27.62 13.94
CA THR A 7 25.11 -27.14 13.94
C THR A 7 25.14 -25.62 14.01
N ALA A 8 25.21 -25.00 12.82
CA ALA A 8 24.86 -23.61 12.63
C ALA A 8 23.33 -23.50 12.87
N LEU A 9 22.95 -22.92 13.99
CA LEU A 9 21.56 -22.56 14.24
C LEU A 9 21.31 -21.25 13.48
N LEU A 10 20.85 -21.39 12.22
CA LEU A 10 20.34 -20.28 11.43
C LEU A 10 19.21 -19.58 12.22
N LEU A 11 19.30 -18.26 12.30
CA LEU A 11 18.26 -17.39 12.82
C LEU A 11 16.94 -17.69 12.09
N ALA A 12 15.97 -18.23 12.82
CA ALA A 12 14.57 -18.12 12.45
C ALA A 12 14.13 -16.69 12.82
N ALA A 13 14.45 -15.72 11.96
CA ALA A 13 13.67 -14.48 11.94
C ALA A 13 12.27 -14.86 11.44
N PRO A 14 11.19 -14.41 12.11
CA PRO A 14 9.86 -14.56 11.54
C PRO A 14 9.85 -13.73 10.26
N ALA A 15 9.86 -14.39 9.11
CA ALA A 15 9.41 -13.78 7.89
C ALA A 15 7.93 -13.47 8.12
N ALA A 16 7.61 -12.19 8.34
CA ALA A 16 6.25 -11.72 8.24
C ALA A 16 5.81 -12.00 6.79
N VAL A 17 5.07 -13.08 6.62
CA VAL A 17 4.40 -13.40 5.37
C VAL A 17 3.26 -12.39 5.26
N ILE A 18 3.53 -11.22 4.69
CA ILE A 18 2.48 -10.33 4.20
C ILE A 18 2.20 -10.80 2.78
N ALA A 19 1.33 -11.80 2.68
CA ALA A 19 0.77 -12.27 1.43
C ALA A 19 -0.71 -11.89 1.44
N ASP A 20 -0.97 -10.60 1.32
CA ASP A 20 -2.19 -10.05 0.74
C ASP A 20 -1.68 -8.87 -0.09
N THR A 21 -1.82 -8.95 -1.41
CA THR A 21 -1.62 -7.85 -2.36
C THR A 21 -2.70 -6.78 -2.23
N ASP A 22 -3.61 -6.95 -1.25
CA ASP A 22 -4.71 -6.05 -0.96
C ASP A 22 -4.29 -5.01 0.08
N VAL A 23 -4.77 -3.79 -0.12
CA VAL A 23 -4.58 -2.68 0.82
C VAL A 23 -5.24 -3.05 2.16
N SER A 24 -4.49 -2.91 3.26
CA SER A 24 -5.06 -3.18 4.58
C SER A 24 -6.25 -2.26 4.87
N PRO A 25 -7.29 -2.71 5.60
CA PRO A 25 -8.46 -1.87 5.90
C PRO A 25 -8.10 -0.54 6.58
N GLU A 26 -7.08 -0.54 7.45
CA GLU A 26 -6.61 0.68 8.10
C GLU A 26 -6.03 1.69 7.11
N VAL A 27 -5.29 1.23 6.11
CA VAL A 27 -4.73 2.09 5.06
C VAL A 27 -5.85 2.61 4.17
N HIS A 28 -6.79 1.75 3.78
CA HIS A 28 -7.96 2.14 2.99
C HIS A 28 -8.73 3.27 3.70
N ASP A 29 -9.06 3.11 4.99
CA ASP A 29 -9.79 4.12 5.76
C ASP A 29 -9.05 5.47 5.82
N LYS A 30 -7.72 5.45 5.92
CA LYS A 30 -6.90 6.66 5.91
C LYS A 30 -6.95 7.37 4.56
N ILE A 31 -6.85 6.60 3.46
CA ILE A 31 -6.94 7.15 2.10
C ILE A 31 -8.34 7.74 1.86
N THR A 32 -9.41 7.02 2.21
CA THR A 32 -10.78 7.54 2.05
C THR A 32 -11.00 8.82 2.85
N ALA A 33 -10.49 8.90 4.09
CA ALA A 33 -10.59 10.11 4.90
C ALA A 33 -9.86 11.30 4.27
N MET A 34 -8.64 11.08 3.77
CA MET A 34 -7.86 12.09 3.06
C MET A 34 -8.60 12.57 1.80
N LEU A 35 -9.12 11.65 0.97
CA LEU A 35 -9.86 11.99 -0.24
C LEU A 35 -11.15 12.76 0.08
N ALA A 36 -11.86 12.40 1.14
CA ALA A 36 -13.05 13.12 1.59
C ALA A 36 -12.76 14.58 1.96
N GLU A 37 -11.61 14.87 2.60
CA GLU A 37 -11.16 16.25 2.86
C GLU A 37 -10.90 17.03 1.56
N MET A 38 -10.47 16.33 0.51
CA MET A 38 -10.27 16.88 -0.84
C MET A 38 -11.54 16.92 -1.69
N GLN A 39 -12.69 16.49 -1.16
CA GLN A 39 -13.95 16.32 -1.90
C GLN A 39 -13.79 15.35 -3.09
N CYS A 40 -13.08 14.26 -2.85
CA CYS A 40 -12.83 13.18 -3.78
C CYS A 40 -13.28 11.84 -3.20
N GLU A 41 -13.56 10.88 -4.09
CA GLU A 41 -13.94 9.51 -3.77
C GLU A 41 -13.19 8.55 -4.70
N VAL A 42 -12.88 7.35 -4.21
CA VAL A 42 -12.22 6.28 -4.98
C VAL A 42 -12.89 4.96 -4.61
N ASP A 43 -12.97 4.03 -5.56
CA ASP A 43 -13.36 2.65 -5.25
C ASP A 43 -12.19 1.91 -4.59
N ALA A 44 -12.49 0.99 -3.67
CA ALA A 44 -11.47 0.18 -3.02
C ALA A 44 -10.69 -0.68 -4.02
N GLU A 45 -11.32 -1.07 -5.13
CA GLU A 45 -10.69 -1.84 -6.19
C GLU A 45 -9.67 -1.04 -7.02
N ASN A 46 -9.71 0.28 -6.93
CA ASN A 46 -8.82 1.21 -7.63
C ASN A 46 -7.72 1.77 -6.70
N ILE A 47 -7.45 1.10 -5.58
CA ILE A 47 -6.29 1.40 -4.73
C ILE A 47 -5.28 0.26 -4.90
N GLU A 48 -4.22 0.53 -5.65
CA GLU A 48 -3.16 -0.44 -5.92
C GLU A 48 -1.96 -0.22 -4.99
N VAL A 49 -1.36 -1.32 -4.52
CA VAL A 49 -0.12 -1.28 -3.73
C VAL A 49 1.06 -1.29 -4.68
N GLU A 50 1.89 -0.25 -4.60
CA GLU A 50 3.09 -0.08 -5.40
C GLU A 50 4.36 -0.24 -4.54
N ASP A 51 5.51 -0.46 -5.17
CA ASP A 51 6.79 -0.70 -4.47
C ASP A 51 7.17 0.43 -3.49
N ALA A 52 6.70 1.66 -3.74
CA ALA A 52 7.03 2.86 -2.97
C ALA A 52 5.83 3.53 -2.27
N GLY A 53 4.65 2.92 -2.32
CA GLY A 53 3.43 3.51 -1.76
C GLY A 53 2.16 2.94 -2.40
N TYR A 54 1.30 3.81 -2.92
CA TYR A 54 -0.01 3.45 -3.45
C TYR A 54 -0.33 4.24 -4.71
N GLU A 55 -0.96 3.61 -5.69
CA GLU A 55 -1.59 4.27 -6.84
C GLU A 55 -3.11 4.27 -6.63
N LEU A 56 -3.73 5.42 -6.89
CA LEU A 56 -5.18 5.59 -6.81
C LEU A 56 -5.68 5.94 -8.20
N ASP A 57 -6.35 5.00 -8.84
CA ASP A 57 -6.91 5.18 -10.17
C ASP A 57 -8.36 5.68 -10.11
N ASP A 58 -8.79 6.37 -11.16
CA ASP A 58 -10.18 6.82 -11.33
C ASP A 58 -10.72 7.65 -10.15
N VAL A 59 -9.87 8.43 -9.45
CA VAL A 59 -10.30 9.23 -8.30
C VAL A 59 -11.26 10.33 -8.76
N PHE A 60 -12.53 10.21 -8.37
CA PHE A 60 -13.57 11.18 -8.71
C PHE A 60 -13.58 12.33 -7.72
N CYS A 61 -13.14 13.50 -8.17
CA CYS A 61 -13.22 14.76 -7.44
C CYS A 61 -14.31 15.66 -8.02
N ALA A 62 -14.71 16.71 -7.29
CA ALA A 62 -15.70 17.70 -7.73
C ALA A 62 -15.37 18.38 -9.08
N ASP A 63 -14.09 18.41 -9.48
CA ASP A 63 -13.59 19.09 -10.68
C ASP A 63 -13.11 18.13 -11.79
N GLY A 64 -13.23 16.81 -11.59
CA GLY A 64 -12.89 15.80 -12.59
C GLY A 64 -12.34 14.52 -11.98
N GLN A 65 -11.90 13.62 -12.86
CA GLN A 65 -11.27 12.36 -12.52
C GLN A 65 -9.73 12.49 -12.55
N TYR A 66 -9.05 11.76 -11.67
CA TYR A 66 -7.61 11.86 -11.50
C TYR A 66 -6.96 10.51 -11.15
N ASP A 67 -5.75 10.31 -11.63
CA ASP A 67 -4.79 9.37 -11.05
C ASP A 67 -4.02 10.10 -9.93
N ILE A 68 -3.89 9.48 -8.75
CA ILE A 68 -3.15 10.05 -7.62
C ILE A 68 -2.13 9.03 -7.07
N ASP A 69 -0.86 9.41 -7.05
CA ASP A 69 0.21 8.59 -6.47
C ASP A 69 0.47 9.05 -5.03
N LEU A 70 0.50 8.10 -4.10
CA LEU A 70 0.86 8.29 -2.70
C LEU A 70 2.20 7.62 -2.39
N ASP A 71 3.00 8.23 -1.53
CA ASP A 71 4.13 7.54 -0.91
C ASP A 71 3.67 6.63 0.25
N ALA A 72 4.62 5.88 0.82
CA ALA A 72 4.37 4.99 1.96
C ALA A 72 3.83 5.70 3.23
N ASP A 73 4.00 7.03 3.34
CA ASP A 73 3.47 7.86 4.42
C ASP A 73 2.10 8.48 4.05
N LEU A 74 1.49 7.99 2.96
CA LEU A 74 0.22 8.46 2.40
C LEU A 74 0.24 9.94 1.98
N GLN A 75 1.41 10.48 1.63
CA GLN A 75 1.52 11.83 1.08
C GLN A 75 1.37 11.80 -0.43
N VAL A 76 0.61 12.76 -0.97
CA VAL A 76 0.44 12.91 -2.42
C VAL A 76 1.78 13.30 -3.05
N THR A 77 2.29 12.43 -3.92
CA THR A 77 3.51 12.66 -4.71
C THR A 77 3.20 13.08 -6.15
N SER A 78 2.03 12.68 -6.66
CA SER A 78 1.52 13.02 -7.99
C SER A 78 -0.01 13.13 -7.95
N LYS A 79 -0.56 14.04 -8.74
CA LYS A 79 -2.00 14.12 -9.04
C LYS A 79 -2.13 14.55 -10.49
N ARG A 80 -2.61 13.66 -11.35
CA ARG A 80 -2.77 13.91 -12.79
C ARG A 80 -4.22 13.77 -13.17
N LYS A 81 -4.70 14.70 -14.00
CA LYS A 81 -6.04 14.62 -14.54
C LYS A 81 -6.05 13.61 -15.69
N GLU A 82 -7.05 12.74 -15.71
CA GLU A 82 -7.33 11.84 -16.84
C GLU A 82 -7.89 12.57 -18.07
#